data_AF-A0A7G9YE47-F1
#
_entry.id   AF-A0A7G9YE47-F1
#
_cell.length_a   1.000
_cell.length_b   1.000
_cell.length_c   1.000
_cell.angle_alpha   90.00
_cell.angle_beta   90.00
_cell.angle_gamma   90.00
#
_symmetry.space_group_name_H-M   'P 1'
#
loop_
_entity.id
_entity.type
_entity.pdbx_description
1 polymer ?
#
loop_
_entity_poly.entity_id
_entity_poly.type
_entity_poly.pdbx_seq_one_letter_code
_entity_poly.pdbx_strand_id
1 'polypeptide(L)'
;MARISVTDPFSSTDDQAYLGTLAPGESVTGTFVLDTDSDATIKPYGIDTEIRFKDAAGDLKISESMTATATIEPLIPTSAKVKPYILPAVLLVLLVLVAAGVRYYLTNFAGKNRNTPRTDEQED
;
A
#
# COMPACT_ATOMS: atom_id res chain seq x y z
N MET A 1 13.88 -26.45 12.96
CA MET A 1 14.42 -25.11 12.63
C MET A 1 14.54 -25.02 11.12
N ALA A 2 14.12 -23.91 10.54
CA ALA A 2 14.35 -23.61 9.14
C ALA A 2 15.55 -22.68 9.01
N ARG A 3 16.23 -22.76 7.87
CA ARG A 3 17.34 -21.88 7.50
C ARG A 3 17.21 -21.48 6.05
N ILE A 4 17.66 -20.28 5.73
CA ILE A 4 17.84 -19.79 4.36
C ILE A 4 19.32 -19.64 4.02
N SER A 5 19.66 -19.87 2.77
CA SER A 5 20.99 -19.57 2.22
C SER A 5 20.83 -18.39 1.28
N VAL A 6 21.41 -17.25 1.66
CA VAL A 6 21.35 -16.00 0.89
C VAL A 6 22.74 -15.60 0.41
N THR A 7 22.77 -15.03 -0.78
CA THR A 7 23.96 -14.44 -1.42
C THR A 7 23.54 -13.15 -2.13
N ASP A 8 24.51 -12.39 -2.63
CA ASP A 8 24.30 -11.17 -3.41
C ASP A 8 23.12 -11.33 -4.41
N PRO A 9 22.18 -10.36 -4.45
CA PRO A 9 22.19 -9.06 -3.78
C PRO A 9 21.52 -9.05 -2.39
N PHE A 10 21.30 -10.23 -1.79
CA PHE A 10 20.64 -10.33 -0.49
C PHE A 10 21.64 -10.60 0.63
N SER A 11 21.38 -9.96 1.76
CA SER A 11 22.03 -10.29 3.02
C SER A 11 20.97 -10.49 4.10
N SER A 12 21.34 -11.19 5.17
CA SER A 12 20.47 -11.39 6.32
C SER A 12 21.30 -11.37 7.60
N THR A 13 20.78 -10.71 8.62
CA THR A 13 21.38 -10.73 9.96
C THR A 13 20.96 -11.98 10.74
N ASP A 14 19.83 -12.60 10.38
CA ASP A 14 19.31 -13.82 11.00
C ASP A 14 18.72 -14.75 9.93
N ASP A 15 19.49 -15.77 9.57
CA ASP A 15 19.16 -16.73 8.53
C ASP A 15 18.38 -17.95 9.06
N GLN A 16 17.99 -17.97 10.34
CA GLN A 16 17.32 -19.10 10.98
C GLN A 16 15.95 -18.73 11.56
N ALA A 17 15.03 -19.70 11.52
CA ALA A 17 13.72 -19.58 12.14
C ALA A 17 13.40 -20.83 12.96
N TYR A 18 12.99 -20.63 14.23
CA TYR A 18 12.47 -21.71 15.04
C TYR A 18 11.00 -21.98 14.70
N LEU A 19 10.71 -23.20 14.26
CA LEU A 19 9.39 -23.61 13.81
C LEU A 19 8.58 -24.41 14.85
N GLY A 20 9.16 -24.71 16.00
CA GLY A 20 8.50 -25.53 17.02
C GLY A 20 8.40 -27.02 16.65
N THR A 21 7.37 -27.67 17.20
CA THR A 21 7.01 -29.06 16.95
C THR A 21 5.72 -29.09 16.16
N LEU A 22 5.73 -29.82 15.05
CA LEU A 22 4.58 -29.93 14.15
C LEU A 22 4.00 -31.34 14.23
N ALA A 23 2.67 -31.43 14.26
CA ALA A 23 1.95 -32.68 14.05
C ALA A 23 1.92 -33.06 12.55
N PRO A 24 1.65 -34.34 12.22
CA PRO A 24 1.47 -34.75 10.83
C PRO A 24 0.37 -33.94 10.13
N GLY A 25 0.70 -33.34 8.98
CA GLY A 25 -0.23 -32.50 8.20
C GLY A 25 -0.34 -31.05 8.68
N GLU A 26 0.32 -30.68 9.77
CA GLU A 26 0.38 -29.29 10.24
C GLU A 26 1.26 -28.43 9.33
N SER A 27 0.92 -27.15 9.20
CA SER A 27 1.68 -26.16 8.46
C SER A 27 2.03 -24.99 9.35
N VAL A 28 3.26 -24.50 9.23
CA VAL A 28 3.78 -23.35 9.97
C VAL A 28 4.46 -22.39 9.01
N THR A 29 4.46 -21.10 9.33
CA THR A 29 5.17 -20.08 8.56
C THR A 29 6.42 -19.64 9.31
N GLY A 30 7.59 -19.86 8.71
CA GLY A 30 8.83 -19.22 9.13
C GLY A 30 8.96 -17.84 8.50
N THR A 31 9.38 -16.84 9.28
CA THR A 31 9.65 -15.48 8.78
C THR A 31 11.15 -15.23 8.83
N PHE A 32 11.68 -14.66 7.77
CA PHE A 32 13.09 -14.29 7.65
C PHE A 32 13.19 -12.82 7.25
N VAL A 33 14.24 -12.14 7.71
CA VAL A 33 14.51 -10.75 7.34
C VAL A 33 15.65 -10.73 6.33
N LEU A 34 15.40 -10.14 5.16
CA LEU A 34 16.40 -9.95 4.12
C LEU A 34 16.59 -8.45 3.86
N ASP A 35 17.85 -8.05 3.77
CA ASP A 35 18.27 -6.77 3.24
C ASP A 35 18.69 -6.94 1.78
N THR A 36 18.44 -5.93 0.96
CA THR A 36 18.73 -5.94 -0.48
C THR A 36 19.65 -4.80 -0.83
N ASP A 37 20.67 -5.07 -1.65
CA ASP A 37 21.59 -4.05 -2.13
C ASP A 37 20.87 -3.01 -3.00
N SER A 38 21.31 -1.75 -2.91
CA SER A 38 20.67 -0.64 -3.62
C SER A 38 20.82 -0.68 -5.14
N ASP A 39 21.83 -1.39 -5.65
CA ASP A 39 22.15 -1.58 -7.06
C ASP A 39 21.73 -2.97 -7.58
N ALA A 40 20.95 -3.70 -6.78
CA ALA A 40 20.44 -5.01 -7.14
C ALA A 40 19.64 -4.96 -8.46
N THR A 41 19.87 -5.96 -9.31
CA THR A 41 19.17 -6.06 -10.59
C THR A 41 17.71 -6.45 -10.35
N ILE A 42 16.78 -5.73 -10.99
CA ILE A 42 15.34 -6.01 -10.94
C ILE A 42 15.07 -7.31 -11.70
N LYS A 43 14.85 -8.40 -10.94
CA LYS A 43 14.46 -9.73 -11.45
C LYS A 43 14.00 -10.63 -10.29
N PRO A 44 13.36 -11.78 -10.58
CA PRO A 44 13.18 -12.82 -9.59
C PRO A 44 14.50 -13.51 -9.24
N TYR A 45 14.66 -13.83 -7.97
CA TYR A 45 15.77 -14.58 -7.40
C TYR A 45 15.26 -15.81 -6.66
N GLY A 46 16.00 -16.91 -6.75
CA GLY A 46 15.79 -18.09 -5.91
C GLY A 46 16.60 -17.96 -4.63
N ILE A 47 15.99 -18.30 -3.51
CA ILE A 47 16.61 -18.40 -2.19
C ILE A 47 16.47 -19.85 -1.76
N ASP A 48 17.60 -20.50 -1.49
CA ASP A 48 17.59 -21.90 -1.04
C ASP A 48 17.23 -21.97 0.44
N THR A 49 16.39 -22.94 0.78
CA THR A 49 15.83 -23.12 2.12
C THR A 49 15.90 -24.58 2.53
N GLU A 50 16.21 -24.80 3.81
CA GLU A 50 16.36 -26.12 4.39
C GLU A 50 15.70 -26.17 5.77
N ILE A 51 15.16 -27.33 6.13
CA ILE A 51 14.60 -27.57 7.46
C ILE A 51 15.41 -28.64 8.15
N ARG A 52 15.99 -28.31 9.30
CA ARG A 52 16.57 -29.28 10.22
C ARG A 52 15.56 -29.64 11.30
N PHE A 53 15.26 -30.91 11.43
CA PHE A 53 14.24 -31.44 12.34
C PHE A 53 14.72 -32.71 13.04
N LYS A 54 13.99 -33.08 14.09
CA LYS A 54 14.14 -34.35 14.78
C LYS A 54 12.97 -35.23 14.33
N ASP A 55 13.26 -36.43 13.82
CA ASP A 55 12.22 -37.36 13.39
C ASP A 55 11.55 -38.08 14.59
N ALA A 56 10.60 -38.97 14.30
CA ALA A 56 9.88 -39.72 15.32
C ALA A 56 10.77 -40.69 16.11
N ALA A 57 11.89 -41.15 15.54
CA ALA A 57 12.87 -42.00 16.22
C ALA A 57 13.83 -41.17 17.10
N GLY A 58 13.83 -39.86 16.90
CA GLY A 58 14.67 -38.92 17.63
C GLY A 58 15.98 -38.58 16.93
N ASP A 59 16.13 -38.96 15.67
CA ASP A 59 17.33 -38.66 14.90
C ASP A 59 17.23 -37.27 14.28
N LEU A 60 18.36 -36.55 14.24
CA LEU A 60 18.45 -35.28 13.53
C LEU A 60 18.56 -35.54 12.03
N LYS A 61 17.65 -34.92 11.27
CA LYS A 61 17.58 -34.98 9.81
C LYS A 61 17.55 -33.57 9.23
N ILE A 62 17.95 -33.45 7.97
CA ILE A 62 17.81 -32.25 7.17
C ILE A 62 16.87 -32.61 6.01
N SER A 63 15.94 -31.72 5.70
CA SER A 63 15.03 -31.88 4.56
C SER A 63 15.79 -31.83 3.25
N GLU A 64 15.09 -32.17 2.17
CA GLU A 64 15.52 -31.74 0.83
C GLU A 64 15.57 -30.21 0.76
N SER A 65 16.43 -29.68 -0.11
CA SER A 65 16.49 -28.24 -0.37
C SER A 65 15.23 -27.80 -1.11
N MET A 66 14.67 -26.67 -0.70
CA MET A 66 13.51 -26.04 -1.32
C MET A 66 13.86 -24.62 -1.72
N THR A 67 13.44 -24.17 -2.90
CA THR A 67 13.74 -22.81 -3.36
C THR A 67 12.53 -21.90 -3.19
N ALA A 68 12.69 -20.83 -2.40
CA ALA A 68 11.75 -19.73 -2.30
C ALA A 68 12.07 -18.67 -3.37
N THR A 69 11.07 -17.98 -3.92
CA THR A 69 11.29 -16.92 -4.90
C THR A 69 11.04 -15.54 -4.29
N ALA A 70 12.02 -14.64 -4.40
CA ALA A 70 11.90 -13.23 -4.04
C ALA A 70 12.13 -12.36 -5.29
N THR A 71 11.26 -11.38 -5.51
CA THR A 71 11.37 -10.48 -6.67
C THR A 71 11.77 -9.10 -6.20
N ILE A 72 12.84 -8.57 -6.78
CA ILE A 72 13.24 -7.17 -6.60
C ILE A 72 12.44 -6.34 -7.60
N GLU A 73 11.66 -5.40 -7.09
CA GLU A 73 10.86 -4.47 -7.90
C GLU A 73 11.56 -3.12 -8.06
N PRO A 74 11.30 -2.38 -9.15
CA PRO A 74 11.83 -1.02 -9.29
C PRO A 74 11.35 -0.13 -8.14
N LEU A 75 12.23 0.72 -7.64
CA LEU A 75 11.86 1.82 -6.75
C LEU A 75 10.94 2.78 -7.54
N ILE A 76 9.62 2.62 -7.40
CA ILE A 76 8.67 3.60 -7.91
C ILE A 76 8.76 4.80 -6.96
N PRO A 77 9.25 5.97 -7.42
CA PRO A 77 9.27 7.14 -6.56
C PRO A 77 7.86 7.44 -6.07
N THR A 78 7.72 7.75 -4.78
CA THR A 78 6.42 7.94 -4.10
C THR A 78 5.51 8.95 -4.82
N SER A 79 6.10 9.85 -5.62
CA SER A 79 5.40 10.78 -6.52
C SER A 79 4.51 10.12 -7.57
N ALA A 80 4.76 8.86 -7.97
CA ALA A 80 3.91 8.11 -8.88
C ALA A 80 2.78 7.32 -8.18
N LYS A 81 2.72 7.33 -6.84
CA LYS A 81 1.67 6.65 -6.06
C LYS A 81 0.37 7.45 -5.98
N VAL A 82 0.41 8.75 -6.29
CA VAL A 82 -0.82 9.54 -6.53
C VAL A 82 -1.38 9.17 -7.89
N LYS A 83 -2.55 8.54 -7.89
CA LYS A 83 -3.22 8.14 -9.12
C LYS A 83 -3.50 9.39 -9.98
N PRO A 84 -3.20 9.38 -11.29
CA PRO A 84 -3.22 10.58 -12.14
C PRO A 84 -4.59 11.27 -12.22
N TYR A 85 -5.66 10.59 -11.82
CA TYR A 85 -7.02 11.09 -11.82
C TYR A 85 -7.43 11.88 -10.56
N ILE A 86 -6.63 11.90 -9.49
CA ILE A 86 -6.98 12.62 -8.25
C ILE A 86 -7.09 14.13 -8.52
N LEU A 87 -6.10 14.71 -9.18
CA LEU A 87 -6.06 16.15 -9.47
C LEU A 87 -7.24 16.63 -10.35
N PRO A 88 -7.54 16.01 -11.51
CA PRO A 88 -8.70 16.42 -12.30
C PRO A 88 -10.03 16.20 -11.58
N ALA A 89 -10.16 15.16 -10.74
CA ALA A 89 -11.38 14.92 -9.96
C ALA A 89 -11.63 16.04 -8.93
N VAL A 90 -10.59 16.48 -8.21
CA VAL A 90 -10.70 17.59 -7.26
C VAL A 90 -11.09 18.90 -7.96
N LEU A 91 -10.49 19.18 -9.13
CA LEU A 91 -10.85 20.36 -9.93
C LEU A 91 -12.31 20.33 -10.39
N LEU A 92 -12.81 19.17 -10.80
CA LEU A 92 -14.20 18.98 -11.24
C LEU A 92 -15.17 19.24 -10.07
N VAL A 93 -14.88 18.68 -8.89
CA VAL A 93 -15.68 18.92 -7.68
C VAL A 93 -15.71 20.40 -7.31
N LEU A 94 -14.56 21.09 -7.32
CA LEU A 94 -14.50 22.52 -7.07
C LEU A 94 -15.33 23.32 -8.09
N LEU A 95 -15.25 22.97 -9.38
CA LEU A 95 -16.06 23.60 -10.42
C LEU A 95 -17.56 23.44 -10.17
N VAL A 96 -18.00 22.25 -9.76
CA VAL A 96 -19.41 21.98 -9.43
C VAL A 96 -19.88 22.78 -8.22
N LEU A 97 -19.05 22.87 -7.18
CA LEU A 97 -19.35 23.67 -5.98
C LEU A 97 -19.47 25.16 -6.31
N VAL A 98 -18.56 25.70 -7.13
CA VAL A 98 -18.60 27.09 -7.59
C VAL A 98 -19.86 27.33 -8.42
N ALA A 99 -20.17 26.46 -9.37
CA ALA A 99 -21.38 26.57 -10.19
C ALA A 99 -22.68 26.53 -9.35
N ALA A 100 -22.75 25.64 -8.36
CA ALA A 100 -23.88 25.54 -7.44
C ALA A 100 -24.01 26.80 -6.55
N GLY A 101 -22.89 27.31 -6.04
CA GLY A 101 -22.86 28.54 -5.25
C GLY A 101 -23.29 29.78 -6.03
N VAL A 102 -22.81 29.93 -7.27
CA VAL A 102 -23.21 31.02 -8.17
C VAL A 102 -24.70 30.93 -8.49
N ARG A 103 -25.21 29.74 -8.81
CA ARG A 103 -26.65 29.53 -9.07
C ARG A 103 -27.49 29.94 -7.86
N TYR A 104 -27.12 29.50 -6.66
CA TYR A 104 -27.82 29.85 -5.42
C TYR A 104 -27.83 31.36 -5.17
N TYR A 105 -26.69 32.03 -5.35
CA TYR A 105 -26.59 33.48 -5.18
C TYR A 105 -27.50 34.25 -6.15
N LEU A 106 -27.48 33.89 -7.44
CA LEU A 106 -28.30 34.55 -8.46
C LEU A 106 -29.80 34.36 -8.21
N THR A 107 -30.24 33.14 -7.87
CA THR A 107 -31.67 32.87 -7.61
C THR A 107 -32.18 33.52 -6.33
N ASN A 108 -31.36 33.55 -5.26
CA ASN A 108 -31.75 34.14 -3.98
C ASN A 108 -31.73 35.67 -4.02
N PHE A 109 -30.77 36.27 -4.74
CA PHE A 109 -30.66 37.72 -4.84
C PHE A 109 -31.74 38.35 -5.74
N ALA A 110 -32.16 37.65 -6.80
CA ALA A 110 -33.21 38.14 -7.70
C ALA A 110 -34.61 38.25 -7.06
N GLY A 111 -34.84 37.64 -5.89
CA GLY A 111 -36.13 37.66 -5.19
C GLY A 111 -36.40 38.89 -4.31
N LYS A 112 -35.42 39.79 -4.10
CA LYS A 112 -35.50 40.86 -3.08
C LYS A 112 -35.64 42.28 -3.65
N ASN A 113 -36.43 42.48 -4.72
CA ASN A 113 -36.62 43.83 -5.29
C ASN A 113 -38.04 44.11 -5.84
N ARG A 114 -39.08 43.78 -5.07
CA ARG A 114 -40.43 44.31 -5.26
C ARG A 114 -41.02 44.67 -3.91
N ASN A 115 -41.00 45.95 -3.56
CA ASN A 115 -42.02 46.68 -2.81
C ASN A 115 -41.39 47.87 -2.06
N THR A 116 -41.58 49.05 -2.61
CA THR A 116 -41.76 50.25 -1.78
C THR A 116 -42.79 51.12 -2.49
N PRO A 117 -44.07 51.11 -2.08
CA PRO A 117 -44.95 52.23 -2.40
C PRO A 117 -44.49 53.39 -1.53
N ARG A 118 -43.91 54.44 -2.12
CA ARG A 118 -43.73 55.71 -1.44
C ARG A 118 -45.00 56.52 -1.65
N THR A 119 -45.74 56.62 -0.56
CA THR A 119 -46.81 57.56 -0.28
C THR A 119 -46.46 58.94 -0.85
N ASP A 120 -47.35 59.44 -1.71
CA ASP A 120 -47.44 60.85 -2.09
C ASP A 120 -47.66 61.71 -0.83
N GLU A 121 -47.41 63.02 -0.95
CA GLU A 121 -47.63 64.10 0.03
C GLU A 121 -46.36 64.56 0.77
N GLN A 122 -46.00 65.85 0.81
CA GLN A 122 -46.72 67.08 0.45
C GLN A 122 -45.68 68.20 0.19
N GLU A 123 -45.87 69.00 -0.86
CA GLU A 123 -45.29 70.34 -1.02
C GLU A 123 -46.08 71.36 -0.16
N ASP A 124 -45.32 72.29 0.43
CA ASP A 124 -45.62 73.63 0.98
C ASP A 124 -46.81 73.87 1.94
#